data_AF-A0A376LI05-F1
#
_entry.id   AF-A0A376LI05-F1
#
_cell.length_a   1.000
_cell.length_b   1.000
_cell.length_c   1.000
_cell.angle_alpha   90.00
_cell.angle_beta   90.00
_cell.angle_gamma   90.00
#
_symmetry.space_group_name_H-M   'P 1'
#
loop_
_entity.id
_entity.type
_entity.pdbx_description
1 polymer ?
#
loop_
_entity_poly.entity_id
_entity_poly.type
_entity_poly.pdbx_seq_one_letter_code
_entity_poly.pdbx_strand_id
1 'polypeptide(L)'
;MKKAKILSGVLLLCFSSPLISQAATLDVRGGYRSGSHAYETRLKVSEGWQNGWWASMESNTWNTIHDNKKENAALNDVQVEVNYAIKLDDQWTGAPGNVNAF
;
A
#
# COMPACT_ATOMS: atom_id res chain seq x y z
N MET A 1 -20.91 30.04 13.19
CA MET A 1 -19.66 30.39 12.47
C MET A 1 -18.36 29.80 13.04
N LYS A 2 -18.35 29.08 14.19
CA LYS A 2 -17.12 28.51 14.77
C LYS A 2 -16.61 27.23 14.10
N LYS A 3 -17.50 26.38 13.56
CA LYS A 3 -17.14 25.08 12.96
C LYS A 3 -16.36 25.18 11.64
N ALA A 4 -16.61 26.22 10.84
CA ALA A 4 -15.94 26.43 9.54
C ALA A 4 -14.46 26.80 9.68
N LYS A 5 -14.07 27.47 10.77
CA LYS A 5 -12.68 27.88 11.01
C LYS A 5 -11.76 26.70 11.37
N ILE A 6 -12.30 25.69 12.04
CA ILE A 6 -11.55 24.48 12.41
C ILE A 6 -11.28 23.63 11.16
N LEU A 7 -12.28 23.50 10.28
CA LEU A 7 -12.14 22.76 9.03
C LEU A 7 -11.08 23.39 8.11
N SER A 8 -11.02 24.72 8.06
CA SER A 8 -10.04 25.47 7.27
C SER A 8 -8.61 25.34 7.81
N GLY A 9 -8.42 25.23 9.13
CA GLY A 9 -7.10 25.07 9.73
C GLY A 9 -6.47 23.70 9.45
N VAL A 10 -7.29 22.64 9.47
CA VAL A 10 -6.86 21.28 9.13
C VAL A 10 -6.51 21.16 7.64
N LEU A 11 -7.32 21.76 6.76
CA LEU A 11 -7.02 21.78 5.33
C LEU A 11 -5.70 22.51 5.02
N LEU A 12 -5.45 23.65 5.67
CA LEU A 12 -4.21 24.40 5.48
C LEU A 12 -2.97 23.65 5.99
N LEU A 13 -3.08 22.88 7.08
CA LEU A 13 -1.99 22.00 7.55
C LEU A 13 -1.64 20.90 6.54
N CYS A 14 -2.65 20.34 5.85
CA CYS A 14 -2.44 19.36 4.78
C CYS A 14 -1.77 19.98 3.54
N PHE A 15 -1.98 21.28 3.26
CA PHE A 15 -1.35 21.98 2.14
C PHE A 15 -0.02 22.68 2.49
N SER A 16 0.28 22.94 3.76
CA SER A 16 1.54 23.54 4.23
C SER A 16 2.62 22.52 4.56
N SER A 17 2.28 21.23 4.56
CA SER A 17 3.28 20.18 4.50
C SER A 17 4.00 20.38 3.16
N PRO A 18 5.32 20.57 3.12
CA PRO A 18 6.02 20.61 1.84
C PRO A 18 5.55 19.37 1.07
N LEU A 19 5.05 19.58 -0.15
CA LEU A 19 4.96 18.54 -1.15
C LEU A 19 6.41 18.12 -1.41
N ILE A 20 7.00 17.39 -0.45
CA ILE A 20 8.26 16.70 -0.64
C ILE A 20 7.93 15.78 -1.79
N SER A 21 8.50 16.07 -2.95
CA SER A 21 8.45 15.19 -4.11
C SER A 21 9.09 13.88 -3.67
N GLN A 22 8.28 12.98 -3.14
CA GLN A 22 8.69 11.64 -2.76
C GLN A 22 8.30 10.75 -3.90
N ALA A 23 9.32 10.13 -4.50
CA ALA A 23 9.12 9.15 -5.55
C ALA A 23 8.56 7.90 -4.89
N ALA A 24 7.23 7.76 -4.88
CA ALA A 24 6.60 6.50 -4.59
C ALA A 24 7.06 5.46 -5.63
N THR A 25 7.31 4.24 -5.19
CA THR A 25 7.69 3.13 -6.07
C THR A 25 6.44 2.37 -6.49
N LEU A 26 6.27 2.20 -7.80
CA LEU A 26 5.25 1.35 -8.39
C LEU A 26 5.89 0.02 -8.86
N ASP A 27 5.47 -1.08 -8.26
CA ASP A 27 5.82 -2.46 -8.64
C ASP A 27 4.63 -3.09 -9.37
N VAL A 28 4.88 -3.59 -10.58
CA VAL A 28 3.89 -4.30 -11.41
C VAL A 28 4.43 -5.69 -11.69
N ARG A 29 3.71 -6.71 -11.26
CA ARG A 29 4.11 -8.12 -11.42
C ARG A 29 2.99 -8.94 -12.03
N GLY A 30 3.33 -9.79 -12.98
CA GLY A 30 2.46 -10.87 -13.48
C GLY A 30 3.12 -12.21 -13.23
N GLY A 31 2.32 -13.24 -12.93
CA GLY A 31 2.80 -14.59 -12.66
C GLY A 31 1.81 -15.65 -13.15
N TYR A 32 2.32 -16.86 -13.36
CA TYR A 32 1.52 -18.04 -13.63
C TYR A 32 1.84 -19.11 -12.59
N ARG A 33 0.81 -19.62 -11.92
CA ARG A 33 0.94 -20.70 -10.94
C ARG A 33 0.47 -22.00 -11.56
N SER A 34 1.42 -22.86 -11.92
CA SER A 34 1.16 -24.13 -12.60
C SER A 34 0.26 -25.08 -11.80
N GLY A 35 0.47 -25.19 -10.48
CA GLY A 35 -0.33 -26.10 -9.63
C GLY A 35 -1.80 -25.73 -9.54
N SER A 36 -2.14 -24.45 -9.70
CA SER A 36 -3.52 -23.98 -9.68
C SER A 36 -4.07 -23.65 -11.06
N HIS A 37 -3.26 -23.80 -12.11
CA HIS A 37 -3.58 -23.38 -13.48
C HIS A 37 -4.18 -21.97 -13.52
N ALA A 38 -3.53 -21.03 -12.83
CA ALA A 38 -4.03 -19.68 -12.64
C ALA A 38 -2.96 -18.62 -12.91
N TYR A 39 -3.39 -17.50 -13.47
CA TYR A 39 -2.59 -16.29 -13.58
C TYR A 39 -2.83 -15.40 -12.37
N GLU A 40 -1.77 -14.75 -11.91
CA GLU A 40 -1.84 -13.73 -10.89
C GLU A 40 -1.24 -12.42 -11.39
N THR A 41 -1.82 -11.30 -10.99
CA THR A 41 -1.20 -9.98 -11.18
C THR A 41 -1.16 -9.23 -9.87
N ARG A 42 -0.13 -8.40 -9.68
CA ARG A 42 0.02 -7.52 -8.53
C ARG A 42 0.39 -6.12 -8.99
N LEU A 43 -0.32 -5.15 -8.45
CA LEU A 43 0.02 -3.73 -8.53
C LEU A 43 0.29 -3.25 -7.12
N LYS A 44 1.52 -2.83 -6.82
CA LYS A 44 1.93 -2.36 -5.49
C LYS A 44 2.53 -0.97 -5.57
N VAL A 45 2.01 -0.05 -4.77
CA VAL A 45 2.60 1.27 -4.54
C VAL A 45 3.19 1.28 -3.14
N SER A 46 4.42 1.75 -2.98
CA SER A 46 5.08 1.86 -1.69
C SER A 46 5.91 3.12 -1.57
N GLU A 47 6.01 3.65 -0.36
CA GLU A 47 6.78 4.85 -0.05
C GLU A 47 7.37 4.75 1.36
N GLY A 48 8.62 5.19 1.49
CA GLY A 48 9.30 5.35 2.78
C GLY A 48 9.65 6.81 3.00
N TRP A 49 9.34 7.31 4.19
CA TRP A 49 9.60 8.68 4.62
C TRP A 49 10.90 8.77 5.44
N GLN A 50 11.60 9.90 5.34
CA GLN A 50 12.86 10.15 6.08
C GLN A 50 12.69 10.08 7.60
N ASN A 51 11.47 10.29 8.11
CA ASN A 51 11.16 10.21 9.53
C ASN A 51 11.06 8.77 10.07
N GLY A 52 11.20 7.76 9.20
CA GLY A 52 11.16 6.34 9.54
C GLY A 52 9.84 5.65 9.20
N TRP A 53 8.77 6.37 8.84
CA TRP A 53 7.52 5.73 8.41
C TRP A 53 7.69 5.08 7.05
N TRP A 54 6.97 3.99 6.83
CA TRP A 54 6.81 3.37 5.51
C TRP A 54 5.38 2.86 5.37
N ALA A 55 4.83 2.98 4.17
CA ALA A 55 3.52 2.45 3.85
C ALA A 55 3.48 1.86 2.44
N SER A 56 2.57 0.92 2.26
CA SER A 56 2.28 0.35 0.95
C SER A 56 0.82 -0.04 0.82
N MET A 57 0.33 0.02 -0.42
CA MET A 57 -0.94 -0.53 -0.84
C MET A 57 -0.70 -1.41 -2.06
N GLU A 58 -1.21 -2.64 -2.02
CA GLU A 58 -1.19 -3.53 -3.17
C GLU A 58 -2.58 -4.07 -3.49
N SER A 59 -2.82 -4.29 -4.78
CA SER A 59 -3.95 -5.05 -5.29
C SER A 59 -3.43 -6.27 -5.99
N ASN A 60 -3.92 -7.43 -5.58
CA ASN A 60 -3.65 -8.70 -6.24
C ASN A 60 -4.91 -9.16 -6.99
N THR A 61 -4.71 -9.77 -8.16
CA THR A 61 -5.77 -10.46 -8.88
C THR A 61 -5.37 -11.89 -9.18
N TRP A 62 -6.39 -12.77 -9.25
CA TRP A 62 -6.20 -14.19 -9.46
C TRP A 62 -7.24 -14.71 -10.45
N ASN A 63 -6.78 -15.26 -11.58
CA ASN A 63 -7.62 -15.75 -12.67
C ASN A 63 -7.26 -17.21 -13.03
N THR A 64 -8.15 -18.16 -12.78
CA THR A 64 -8.02 -19.57 -13.16
C THR A 64 -8.43 -19.79 -14.62
N ILE A 65 -7.62 -20.52 -15.39
CA ILE A 65 -7.71 -20.61 -16.85
C ILE A 65 -9.01 -21.27 -17.39
N HIS A 66 -9.74 -22.00 -16.55
CA HIS A 66 -10.86 -22.85 -17.00
C HIS A 66 -12.24 -22.43 -16.50
N ASP A 67 -12.36 -21.34 -15.72
CA ASP A 67 -13.67 -20.85 -15.25
C ASP A 67 -13.98 -19.45 -15.79
N ASN A 68 -14.51 -19.39 -17.02
CA ASN A 68 -15.00 -18.15 -17.64
C ASN A 68 -16.30 -17.62 -16.98
N LYS A 69 -16.76 -18.22 -15.88
CA LYS A 69 -17.91 -17.71 -15.11
C LYS A 69 -17.45 -16.63 -14.16
N LYS A 70 -17.34 -15.39 -14.66
CA LYS A 70 -17.25 -14.17 -13.83
C LYS A 70 -16.36 -14.38 -12.58
N GLU A 71 -15.12 -14.80 -12.80
CA GLU A 71 -14.26 -15.20 -11.69
C GLU A 71 -14.16 -14.05 -10.68
N ASN A 72 -14.44 -14.44 -9.45
CA ASN A 72 -15.06 -13.63 -8.44
C ASN A 72 -14.18 -12.44 -8.04
N ALA A 73 -14.84 -11.33 -7.69
CA ALA A 73 -14.28 -10.30 -6.81
C ALA A 73 -13.84 -10.82 -5.42
N ALA A 74 -13.79 -12.14 -5.21
CA ALA A 74 -13.51 -12.83 -3.95
C ALA A 74 -12.08 -13.42 -3.86
N LEU A 75 -11.30 -13.42 -4.95
CA LEU A 75 -9.85 -13.76 -4.93
C LEU A 75 -8.96 -12.55 -5.27
N ASN A 76 -9.57 -11.41 -5.56
CA ASN A 76 -8.86 -10.15 -5.61
C ASN A 76 -8.75 -9.64 -4.18
N ASP A 77 -7.53 -9.43 -3.71
CA ASP A 77 -7.30 -8.82 -2.41
C ASP A 77 -6.75 -7.40 -2.59
N VAL A 78 -7.04 -6.56 -1.59
CA VAL A 78 -6.31 -5.31 -1.40
C VAL A 78 -5.61 -5.40 -0.07
N GLN A 79 -4.29 -5.25 -0.07
CA GLN A 79 -3.49 -5.23 1.14
C GLN A 79 -2.93 -3.84 1.38
N VAL A 80 -3.02 -3.40 2.63
CA VAL A 80 -2.42 -2.16 3.11
C VAL A 80 -1.47 -2.50 4.24
N GLU A 81 -0.23 -2.07 4.11
CA GLU A 81 0.82 -2.28 5.09
C GLU A 81 1.39 -0.94 5.54
N VAL A 82 1.58 -0.78 6.86
CA VAL A 82 2.22 0.38 7.45
C VAL A 82 3.18 -0.07 8.54
N ASN A 83 4.39 0.47 8.55
CA ASN A 83 5.38 0.21 9.60
C ASN A 83 6.21 1.46 9.90
N TYR A 84 6.99 1.39 11.00
CA TYR A 84 7.88 2.45 11.43
C TYR A 84 9.27 1.92 11.77
N ALA A 85 10.31 2.46 11.12
CA ALA A 85 11.70 2.09 11.32
C ALA A 85 12.30 2.74 12.58
N ILE A 86 12.51 1.94 13.61
CA ILE A 86 13.23 2.30 14.84
C ILE A 86 14.69 1.84 14.68
N LYS A 87 15.58 2.77 14.36
CA LYS A 87 17.02 2.49 14.28
C LYS A 87 17.58 2.25 15.69
N LEU A 88 18.20 1.09 15.89
CA LEU A 88 18.89 0.73 17.13
C LEU A 88 20.36 1.12 17.05
N ASP A 89 20.98 0.89 15.89
CA ASP A 89 22.30 1.36 15.50
C ASP A 89 22.40 1.48 13.97
N ASP A 90 23.61 1.59 13.42
CA ASP A 90 23.85 1.72 11.97
C ASP A 90 23.50 0.45 11.16
N GLN A 91 23.35 -0.70 11.82
CA GLN A 91 23.11 -2.01 11.19
C GLN A 91 21.73 -2.60 11.56
N TRP A 92 21.19 -2.27 12.73
CA TRP A 92 19.97 -2.88 13.28
C TRP A 92 18.82 -1.90 13.32
N THR A 93 17.67 -2.32 12.77
CA THR A 93 16.43 -1.55 12.77
C THR A 93 15.26 -2.48 13.11
N GLY A 94 14.46 -2.10 14.11
CA GLY A 94 13.17 -2.72 14.36
C GLY A 94 12.09 -2.02 13.54
N ALA A 95 11.23 -2.77 12.84
CA ALA A 95 10.14 -2.22 12.04
C ALA A 95 8.78 -2.78 12.47
N PRO A 96 8.25 -2.40 13.65
CA PRO A 96 6.90 -2.76 14.03
C PRO A 96 5.90 -2.18 13.02
N GLY A 97 4.87 -2.96 12.71
CA GLY A 97 3.85 -2.58 11.74
C GLY A 97 2.66 -3.52 11.77
N ASN A 98 1.74 -3.28 10.84
CA ASN A 98 0.57 -4.10 10.64
C ASN A 98 0.24 -4.21 9.14
N VAL A 99 -0.27 -5.38 8.75
CA VAL A 99 -0.81 -5.64 7.41
C VAL A 99 -2.30 -5.90 7.56
N ASN A 100 -3.12 -5.23 6.76
CA ASN A 100 -4.55 -5.49 6.65
C ASN A 100 -4.88 -5.89 5.22
N ALA A 101 -5.64 -6.98 5.06
CA ALA A 101 -6.16 -7.44 3.78
C ALA A 101 -7.69 -7.29 3.75
N PHE A 102 -8.22 -6.86 2.60
CA PHE A 102 -9.65 -6.62 2.35
C PHE A 102 -10.15 -7.45 1.16
#